data_AF-A0A940X6J0-F1
#
_entry.id   AF-A0A940X6J0-F1
#
_cell.length_a   1.000
_cell.length_b   1.000
_cell.length_c   1.000
_cell.angle_alpha   90.00
_cell.angle_beta   90.00
_cell.angle_gamma   90.00
#
_symmetry.space_group_name_H-M   'P 1'
#
loop_
_entity.id
_entity.type
_entity.pdbx_description
1 polymer ?
#
loop_
_entity_poly.entity_id
_entity_poly.type
_entity_poly.pdbx_seq_one_letter_code
_entity_poly.pdbx_strand_id
1 'polypeptide(L)'
;MKKILILLLFTWSQTTFAQKTTITTFLHFTGKIAQYPIVMTVGFEKGKDTVYGEYYYLKSGKNKNIYTKGTFNQGKIKLEETTYVTSKGKTNPQKTGSFSLHINNQYELIGTWQNEKKDKQFNVTLTCLENLSAFDPKNFSFKLNQYKGKTEGYDGELQEQDLINRLEIFNSKKEKIQTLSGFNEAVYDQTGEIEFEDLNFDGVLDLKIAIYFPNRIKYDGSFMYFIYDKAKGQFVRNLKLEELEYLTFDQVNKEFVKMLADGSGNESDSYYKWSNNNFYLIRKVENFEDKDKTFYTEYQIKNNQSVKFKEYQR
;
A
#
# COMPACT_ATOMS: atom_id res chain seq x y z
N MET A 1 -13.95 -70.38 -12.78
CA MET A 1 -13.01 -69.25 -12.91
C MET A 1 -13.82 -67.95 -12.90
N LYS A 2 -13.84 -67.22 -11.78
CA LYS A 2 -14.60 -65.96 -11.64
C LYS A 2 -13.74 -64.81 -12.16
N LYS A 3 -14.19 -64.14 -13.21
CA LYS A 3 -13.55 -62.94 -13.77
C LYS A 3 -13.85 -61.76 -12.85
N ILE A 4 -12.81 -61.17 -12.25
CA ILE A 4 -12.91 -59.91 -11.51
C ILE A 4 -12.80 -58.77 -12.53
N LEU A 5 -13.88 -58.01 -12.66
CA LEU A 5 -13.95 -56.81 -13.48
C LEU A 5 -13.31 -55.66 -12.69
N ILE A 6 -12.15 -55.18 -13.10
CA ILE A 6 -11.49 -54.01 -12.53
C ILE A 6 -12.11 -52.76 -13.17
N LEU A 7 -12.92 -52.03 -12.41
CA LEU A 7 -13.45 -50.72 -12.80
C LEU A 7 -12.36 -49.67 -12.57
N LEU A 8 -11.78 -49.15 -13.65
CA LEU A 8 -10.88 -48.00 -13.61
C LEU A 8 -11.70 -46.72 -13.40
N LEU A 9 -11.73 -46.24 -12.15
CA LEU A 9 -12.23 -44.90 -11.81
C LEU A 9 -11.21 -43.86 -12.31
N PHE A 10 -11.47 -43.30 -13.49
CA PHE A 10 -10.84 -42.07 -13.95
C PHE A 10 -11.33 -40.92 -13.06
N THR A 11 -10.57 -40.61 -12.01
CA THR A 11 -10.76 -39.36 -11.28
C THR A 11 -10.27 -38.22 -12.17
N TRP A 12 -11.22 -37.45 -12.70
CA TRP A 12 -10.92 -36.16 -13.30
C TRP A 12 -10.32 -35.27 -12.21
N SER A 13 -9.00 -35.16 -12.20
CA SER A 13 -8.32 -34.13 -11.44
C SER A 13 -8.72 -32.79 -12.05
N GLN A 14 -9.70 -32.15 -11.41
CA GLN A 14 -9.96 -30.73 -11.60
C GLN A 14 -8.64 -30.02 -11.33
N THR A 15 -8.00 -29.50 -12.38
CA THR A 15 -6.83 -28.64 -12.25
C THR A 15 -7.29 -27.42 -11.47
N THR A 16 -7.00 -27.42 -10.17
CA THR A 16 -7.23 -26.26 -9.32
C THR A 16 -6.29 -25.18 -9.82
N PHE A 17 -6.82 -24.20 -10.53
CA PHE A 17 -6.08 -22.97 -10.81
C PHE A 17 -5.74 -22.36 -9.44
N ALA A 18 -4.45 -22.32 -9.13
CA ALA A 18 -3.98 -21.74 -7.88
C ALA A 18 -4.38 -20.25 -7.86
N GLN A 19 -5.27 -19.89 -6.93
CA GLN A 19 -5.69 -18.50 -6.71
C GLN A 19 -4.45 -17.66 -6.41
N LYS A 20 -4.23 -16.61 -7.22
CA LYS A 20 -3.06 -15.74 -7.08
C LYS A 20 -3.40 -14.67 -6.05
N THR A 21 -2.74 -14.74 -4.90
CA THR A 21 -2.76 -13.67 -3.90
C THR A 21 -1.39 -13.01 -3.88
N THR A 22 -1.33 -11.71 -4.18
CA THR A 22 -0.13 -10.91 -4.01
C THR A 22 -0.14 -10.32 -2.60
N ILE A 23 1.00 -10.40 -1.92
CA ILE A 23 1.17 -9.83 -0.59
C ILE A 23 2.36 -8.88 -0.65
N THR A 24 2.10 -7.61 -0.40
CA THR A 24 3.12 -6.56 -0.41
C THR A 24 3.26 -6.00 1.01
N THR A 25 4.48 -5.76 1.46
CA THR A 25 4.76 -5.03 2.71
C THR A 25 5.50 -3.76 2.39
N PHE A 26 4.94 -2.61 2.76
CA PHE A 26 5.57 -1.31 2.63
C PHE A 26 6.25 -0.96 3.95
N LEU A 27 7.56 -0.76 3.89
CA LEU A 27 8.36 -0.26 5.01
C LEU A 27 8.85 1.15 4.70
N HIS A 28 8.85 2.00 5.71
CA HIS A 28 9.24 3.39 5.60
C HIS A 28 10.51 3.65 6.38
N PHE A 29 11.41 4.39 5.78
CA PHE A 29 12.74 4.64 6.31
C PHE A 29 13.03 6.13 6.32
N THR A 30 13.73 6.58 7.36
CA THR A 30 14.27 7.94 7.44
C THR A 30 15.76 7.89 7.72
N GLY A 31 16.51 8.83 7.17
CA GLY A 31 17.95 8.87 7.39
C GLY A 31 18.63 9.78 6.39
N LYS A 32 19.82 9.40 5.91
CA LYS A 32 20.62 10.28 5.04
C LYS A 32 21.34 9.53 3.93
N ILE A 33 21.53 10.25 2.81
CA ILE A 33 22.57 9.97 1.81
C ILE A 33 23.68 11.01 2.03
N ALA A 34 24.84 10.58 2.51
CA ALA A 34 25.86 11.47 3.08
C ALA A 34 25.25 12.45 4.11
N GLN A 35 25.26 13.74 3.80
CA GLN A 35 24.71 14.80 4.66
C GLN A 35 23.24 15.14 4.36
N TYR A 36 22.66 14.59 3.29
CA TYR A 36 21.34 14.97 2.80
C TYR A 36 20.26 14.08 3.40
N PRO A 37 19.34 14.61 4.22
CA PRO A 37 18.26 13.83 4.79
C PRO A 37 17.25 13.38 3.75
N ILE A 38 16.85 12.11 3.84
CA ILE A 38 15.86 11.51 2.95
C ILE A 38 14.80 10.73 3.74
N VAL A 39 13.69 10.50 3.06
CA VAL A 39 12.63 9.56 3.43
C VAL A 39 12.51 8.59 2.27
N MET A 40 12.42 7.30 2.56
CA MET A 40 12.33 6.24 1.57
C MET A 40 11.22 5.26 1.93
N THR A 41 10.39 4.89 0.96
CA THR A 41 9.44 3.78 1.08
C THR A 41 9.94 2.62 0.23
N VAL A 42 9.92 1.41 0.76
CA VAL A 42 10.26 0.19 0.02
C VAL A 42 9.15 -0.84 0.17
N GLY A 43 8.57 -1.25 -0.95
CA GLY A 43 7.63 -2.35 -1.08
C GLY A 43 8.34 -3.68 -1.31
N PHE A 44 8.02 -4.66 -0.48
CA PHE A 44 8.51 -6.04 -0.55
C PHE A 44 7.38 -6.98 -0.94
N GLU A 45 7.48 -7.61 -2.10
CA GLU A 45 6.50 -8.61 -2.54
C GLU A 45 6.88 -10.01 -2.03
N LYS A 46 5.96 -10.65 -1.31
CA LYS A 46 6.20 -11.97 -0.73
C LYS A 46 6.42 -13.01 -1.84
N GLY A 47 7.50 -13.78 -1.69
CA GLY A 47 7.84 -14.86 -2.63
C GLY A 47 8.46 -14.36 -3.94
N LYS A 48 8.79 -13.07 -4.04
CA LYS A 48 9.56 -12.51 -5.15
C LYS A 48 10.81 -11.81 -4.61
N ASP A 49 11.86 -11.82 -5.43
CA ASP A 49 13.06 -11.04 -5.15
C ASP A 49 12.89 -9.57 -5.59
N THR A 50 11.77 -9.20 -6.21
CA THR A 50 11.53 -7.82 -6.67
C THR A 50 11.17 -6.92 -5.50
N VAL A 51 11.83 -5.76 -5.45
CA VAL A 51 11.45 -4.64 -4.59
C VAL A 51 11.31 -3.37 -5.41
N TYR A 52 10.46 -2.47 -4.95
CA TYR A 52 10.21 -1.19 -5.57
C TYR A 52 9.88 -0.15 -4.51
N GLY A 53 9.84 1.10 -4.91
CA GLY A 53 9.42 2.16 -4.02
C GLY A 53 9.92 3.50 -4.50
N GLU A 54 10.17 4.39 -3.57
CA GLU A 54 10.53 5.76 -3.86
C GLU A 54 11.27 6.39 -2.68
N TYR A 55 11.99 7.47 -2.95
CA TYR A 55 12.53 8.30 -1.90
C TYR A 55 12.48 9.77 -2.28
N TYR A 56 12.53 10.65 -1.29
CA TYR A 56 12.64 12.08 -1.51
C TYR A 56 13.58 12.71 -0.50
N TYR A 57 14.22 13.80 -0.89
CA TYR A 57 14.99 14.63 0.01
C TYR A 57 14.04 15.50 0.84
N LEU A 58 14.24 15.56 2.16
CA LEU A 58 13.37 16.36 3.06
C LEU A 58 13.27 17.82 2.62
N LYS A 59 14.36 18.39 2.08
CA LYS A 59 14.41 19.77 1.57
C LYS A 59 13.49 19.97 0.35
N SER A 60 13.33 18.95 -0.49
CA SER A 60 12.54 19.02 -1.72
C SER A 60 11.06 18.69 -1.50
N GLY A 61 10.75 17.92 -0.45
CA GLY A 61 9.41 17.47 -0.11
C GLY A 61 8.93 16.24 -0.90
N LYS A 62 7.85 15.62 -0.42
CA LYS A 62 7.28 14.36 -0.94
C LYS A 62 6.88 14.42 -2.42
N ASN A 63 6.41 15.58 -2.88
CA ASN A 63 5.98 15.80 -4.27
C ASN A 63 7.13 15.81 -5.30
N LYS A 64 8.38 15.65 -4.84
CA LYS A 64 9.59 15.50 -5.66
C LYS A 64 10.25 14.15 -5.36
N ASN A 65 9.43 13.11 -5.33
CA ASN A 65 9.86 11.72 -5.17
C ASN A 65 10.69 11.26 -6.37
N ILE A 66 11.56 10.30 -6.09
CA ILE A 66 12.42 9.63 -7.06
C ILE A 66 12.14 8.15 -6.95
N TYR A 67 11.73 7.54 -8.06
CA TYR A 67 11.34 6.14 -8.09
C TYR A 67 12.54 5.22 -8.03
N THR A 68 12.36 4.10 -7.34
CA THR A 68 13.37 3.06 -7.19
C THR A 68 12.78 1.69 -7.48
N LYS A 69 13.56 0.83 -8.13
CA LYS A 69 13.20 -0.56 -8.38
C LYS A 69 14.44 -1.43 -8.41
N GLY A 70 14.33 -2.67 -7.94
CA GLY A 70 15.40 -3.64 -8.11
C GLY A 70 15.12 -4.92 -7.35
N THR A 71 16.12 -5.43 -6.64
CA THR A 71 16.06 -6.76 -6.04
C THR A 71 16.44 -6.81 -4.56
N PHE A 72 15.83 -7.75 -3.85
CA PHE A 72 16.11 -8.11 -2.46
C PHE A 72 16.47 -9.60 -2.38
N ASN A 73 17.66 -9.90 -1.88
CA ASN A 73 18.13 -11.27 -1.70
C ASN A 73 19.05 -11.37 -0.48
N GLN A 74 18.71 -12.26 0.47
CA GLN A 74 19.53 -12.52 1.67
C GLN A 74 19.95 -11.25 2.42
N GLY A 75 19.02 -10.34 2.67
CA GLY A 75 19.30 -9.09 3.39
C GLY A 75 19.94 -8.00 2.52
N LYS A 76 20.33 -8.28 1.29
CA LYS A 76 20.93 -7.30 0.37
C LYS A 76 19.87 -6.73 -0.56
N ILE A 77 19.84 -5.41 -0.67
CA ILE A 77 18.93 -4.66 -1.53
C ILE A 77 19.76 -3.94 -2.60
N LYS A 78 19.39 -4.10 -3.86
CA LYS A 78 19.92 -3.31 -4.97
C LYS A 78 18.76 -2.57 -5.62
N LEU A 79 18.86 -1.25 -5.70
CA LEU A 79 17.83 -0.41 -6.31
C LEU A 79 18.44 0.45 -7.41
N GLU A 80 17.75 0.56 -8.53
CA GLU A 80 18.05 1.54 -9.57
C GLU A 80 17.14 2.75 -9.38
N GLU A 81 17.73 3.93 -9.46
CA GLU A 81 17.04 5.20 -9.37
C GLU A 81 16.58 5.64 -10.76
N THR A 82 15.28 5.92 -10.92
CA THR A 82 14.72 6.42 -12.17
C THR A 82 14.05 7.77 -11.95
N THR A 83 14.43 8.75 -12.76
CA THR A 83 13.73 10.03 -12.90
C THR A 83 13.14 10.14 -14.30
N TYR A 84 12.16 11.03 -14.46
CA TYR A 84 11.54 11.28 -15.75
C TYR A 84 12.00 12.64 -16.29
N VAL A 85 12.59 12.63 -17.49
CA VAL A 85 13.05 13.85 -18.15
C VAL A 85 12.20 14.08 -19.39
N THR A 86 11.58 15.25 -19.46
CA THR A 86 10.84 15.69 -20.64
C THR A 86 11.79 16.39 -21.61
N SER A 87 11.96 15.82 -22.80
CA SER A 87 12.71 16.43 -23.89
C SER A 87 11.90 16.32 -25.18
N LYS A 88 11.71 17.46 -25.86
CA LYS A 88 10.93 17.53 -27.12
C LYS A 88 9.53 16.92 -27.01
N GLY A 89 8.83 17.18 -25.89
CA GLY A 89 7.47 16.67 -25.66
C GLY A 89 7.37 15.17 -25.35
N LYS A 90 8.49 14.44 -25.25
CA LYS A 90 8.51 13.05 -24.80
C LYS A 90 9.10 12.96 -23.39
N THR A 91 8.38 12.27 -22.51
CA THR A 91 8.84 11.95 -21.16
C THR A 91 9.50 10.58 -21.19
N ASN A 92 10.82 10.54 -21.00
CA ASN A 92 11.58 9.30 -20.99
C ASN A 92 12.09 9.00 -19.58
N PRO A 93 12.04 7.75 -19.13
CA PRO A 93 12.71 7.34 -17.90
C PRO A 93 14.23 7.42 -18.11
N GLN A 94 14.93 8.01 -17.16
CA GLN A 94 16.38 8.07 -17.12
C GLN A 94 16.88 7.53 -15.79
N LYS A 95 17.82 6.58 -15.88
CA LYS A 95 18.54 6.09 -14.71
C LYS A 95 19.50 7.19 -14.23
N THR A 96 19.44 7.55 -12.97
CA THR A 96 20.28 8.64 -12.40
C THR A 96 21.28 8.14 -11.36
N GLY A 97 21.01 6.98 -10.76
CA GLY A 97 21.85 6.39 -9.73
C GLY A 97 21.40 4.98 -9.36
N SER A 98 22.04 4.44 -8.33
CA SER A 98 21.68 3.15 -7.76
C SER A 98 22.08 3.07 -6.29
N PHE A 99 21.33 2.29 -5.54
CA PHE A 99 21.63 1.93 -4.16
C PHE A 99 22.13 0.49 -4.09
N SER A 100 23.14 0.27 -3.24
CA SER A 100 23.54 -1.05 -2.76
C SER A 100 23.47 -1.03 -1.23
N LEU A 101 22.43 -1.63 -0.68
CA LEU A 101 22.06 -1.58 0.73
C LEU A 101 22.03 -2.98 1.34
N HIS A 102 22.14 -3.04 2.66
CA HIS A 102 21.91 -4.21 3.47
C HIS A 102 20.93 -3.86 4.59
N ILE A 103 19.93 -4.70 4.82
CA ILE A 103 19.01 -4.59 5.95
C ILE A 103 19.52 -5.43 7.12
N ASN A 104 19.78 -4.80 8.26
CA ASN A 104 20.26 -5.51 9.46
C ASN A 104 19.10 -6.08 10.31
N ASN A 105 19.42 -6.69 11.45
CA ASN A 105 18.43 -7.30 12.33
C ASN A 105 17.52 -6.26 13.03
N GLN A 106 17.92 -5.00 13.04
CA GLN A 106 17.18 -3.85 13.53
C GLN A 106 16.39 -3.15 12.40
N TYR A 107 16.35 -3.77 11.21
CA TYR A 107 15.73 -3.21 10.01
C TYR A 107 16.31 -1.85 9.58
N GLU A 108 17.56 -1.57 9.89
CA GLU A 108 18.26 -0.42 9.33
C GLU A 108 18.80 -0.76 7.95
N LEU A 109 18.67 0.18 7.01
CA LEU A 109 19.29 0.11 5.68
C LEU A 109 20.63 0.83 5.71
N ILE A 110 21.71 0.08 5.54
CA ILE A 110 23.08 0.59 5.53
C ILE A 110 23.73 0.21 4.20
N GLY A 111 24.41 1.16 3.57
CA GLY A 111 25.15 0.87 2.34
C GLY A 111 25.61 2.12 1.62
N THR A 112 25.50 2.11 0.29
CA THR A 112 25.93 3.23 -0.54
C THR A 112 24.95 3.55 -1.66
N TRP A 113 24.90 4.83 -2.01
CA TRP A 113 24.34 5.32 -3.25
C TRP A 113 25.48 5.66 -4.20
N GLN A 114 25.32 5.37 -5.48
CA GLN A 114 26.26 5.70 -6.54
C GLN A 114 25.52 6.31 -7.73
N ASN A 115 26.04 7.38 -8.30
CA ASN A 115 25.45 7.97 -9.50
C ASN A 115 25.68 7.09 -10.75
N GLU A 116 24.90 7.31 -11.81
CA GLU A 116 24.98 6.49 -13.04
C GLU A 116 26.41 6.43 -13.64
N LYS A 117 27.13 7.55 -13.64
CA LYS A 117 28.52 7.66 -14.15
C LYS A 117 29.56 6.98 -13.26
N LYS A 118 29.19 6.59 -12.03
CA LYS A 118 30.03 5.93 -11.03
C LYS A 118 31.22 6.74 -10.51
N ASP A 119 31.29 8.04 -10.78
CA ASP A 119 32.30 8.96 -10.28
C ASP A 119 31.95 9.56 -8.91
N LYS A 120 30.71 9.39 -8.44
CA LYS A 120 30.26 9.82 -7.11
C LYS A 120 29.62 8.66 -6.35
N GLN A 121 30.05 8.48 -5.11
CA GLN A 121 29.51 7.49 -4.19
C GLN A 121 29.35 8.10 -2.80
N PHE A 122 28.22 7.82 -2.16
CA PHE A 122 27.88 8.36 -0.85
C PHE A 122 27.38 7.25 0.06
N ASN A 123 27.76 7.32 1.34
CA ASN A 123 27.25 6.40 2.36
C ASN A 123 25.76 6.66 2.61
N VAL A 124 25.01 5.60 2.87
CA VAL A 124 23.58 5.61 3.16
C VAL A 124 23.35 4.93 4.50
N THR A 125 22.56 5.56 5.35
CA THR A 125 22.11 5.01 6.63
C THR A 125 20.69 5.46 6.88
N LEU A 126 19.76 4.52 6.90
CA LEU A 126 18.33 4.75 7.11
C LEU A 126 17.80 3.83 8.20
N THR A 127 16.91 4.34 9.03
CA THR A 127 16.24 3.60 10.10
C THR A 127 14.78 3.39 9.72
N CYS A 128 14.29 2.16 9.86
CA CYS A 128 12.88 1.81 9.66
C CYS A 128 12.00 2.53 10.69
N LEU A 129 10.86 3.03 10.25
CA LEU A 129 9.87 3.69 11.11
C LEU A 129 8.97 2.66 11.79
N GLU A 130 8.70 1.54 11.12
CA GLU A 130 7.90 0.44 11.64
C GLU A 130 8.70 -0.43 12.63
N ASN A 131 8.01 -0.85 13.69
CA ASN A 131 8.46 -1.79 14.71
C ASN A 131 8.00 -3.22 14.39
N LEU A 132 8.80 -3.91 13.60
CA LEU A 132 8.55 -5.30 13.20
C LEU A 132 8.73 -6.32 14.32
N SER A 133 9.18 -5.91 15.51
CA SER A 133 9.18 -6.82 16.67
C SER A 133 7.77 -7.08 17.22
N ALA A 134 6.83 -6.15 16.99
CA ALA A 134 5.44 -6.28 17.43
C ALA A 134 4.62 -7.17 16.48
N PHE A 135 4.80 -6.97 15.16
CA PHE A 135 4.19 -7.77 14.12
C PHE A 135 5.05 -7.74 12.85
N ASP A 136 5.38 -8.91 12.30
CA ASP A 136 6.12 -9.03 11.05
C ASP A 136 5.37 -9.98 10.09
N PRO A 137 4.82 -9.49 8.97
CA PRO A 137 4.10 -10.28 7.98
C PRO A 137 4.86 -11.50 7.45
N LYS A 138 6.20 -11.49 7.50
CA LYS A 138 7.03 -12.61 7.03
C LYS A 138 6.81 -13.88 7.85
N ASN A 139 6.39 -13.74 9.11
CA ASN A 139 6.19 -14.85 10.05
C ASN A 139 4.81 -15.52 9.91
N PHE A 140 3.95 -14.99 9.05
CA PHE A 140 2.59 -15.47 8.84
C PHE A 140 2.39 -15.97 7.40
N SER A 141 1.31 -16.70 7.15
CA SER A 141 0.80 -16.95 5.80
C SER A 141 -0.66 -16.54 5.70
N PHE A 142 -1.08 -16.18 4.50
CA PHE A 142 -2.35 -15.53 4.23
C PHE A 142 -3.02 -16.25 3.08
N LYS A 143 -4.29 -16.62 3.27
CA LYS A 143 -5.10 -17.29 2.25
C LYS A 143 -6.37 -16.50 2.04
N LEU A 144 -6.41 -15.76 0.93
CA LEU A 144 -7.59 -15.03 0.51
C LEU A 144 -8.50 -15.98 -0.27
N ASN A 145 -9.74 -16.10 0.16
CA ASN A 145 -10.75 -16.92 -0.50
C ASN A 145 -11.33 -16.15 -1.68
N GLN A 146 -10.88 -16.50 -2.89
CA GLN A 146 -11.41 -15.96 -4.14
C GLN A 146 -12.40 -16.94 -4.78
N TYR A 147 -13.41 -16.45 -5.49
CA TYR A 147 -14.35 -17.30 -6.24
C TYR A 147 -15.06 -16.49 -7.33
N LYS A 148 -15.60 -17.20 -8.33
CA LYS A 148 -16.49 -16.60 -9.32
C LYS A 148 -17.89 -16.43 -8.73
N GLY A 149 -18.39 -15.19 -8.72
CA GLY A 149 -19.73 -14.86 -8.28
C GLY A 149 -20.41 -13.92 -9.27
N LYS A 150 -21.66 -13.55 -8.98
CA LYS A 150 -22.38 -12.54 -9.76
C LYS A 150 -22.65 -11.32 -8.90
N THR A 151 -22.41 -10.14 -9.46
CA THR A 151 -22.80 -8.85 -8.86
C THR A 151 -23.62 -8.07 -9.86
N GLU A 152 -24.54 -7.25 -9.37
CA GLU A 152 -25.32 -6.34 -10.21
C GLU A 152 -24.38 -5.36 -10.91
N GLY A 153 -24.54 -5.20 -12.22
CA GLY A 153 -23.81 -4.30 -13.11
C GLY A 153 -24.37 -2.88 -13.08
N TYR A 154 -23.74 -1.95 -13.78
CA TYR A 154 -24.26 -0.58 -13.95
C TYR A 154 -25.65 -0.54 -14.63
N ASP A 155 -25.94 -1.52 -15.49
CA ASP A 155 -27.20 -1.73 -16.18
C ASP A 155 -28.26 -2.49 -15.35
N GLY A 156 -27.93 -2.87 -14.11
CA GLY A 156 -28.78 -3.72 -13.27
C GLY A 156 -28.70 -5.21 -13.62
N GLU A 157 -27.89 -5.61 -14.61
CA GLU A 157 -27.74 -7.01 -14.98
C GLU A 157 -26.69 -7.70 -14.10
N LEU A 158 -26.91 -8.98 -13.78
CA LEU A 158 -25.93 -9.75 -13.02
C LEU A 158 -24.73 -10.14 -13.89
N GLN A 159 -23.57 -9.55 -13.60
CA GLN A 159 -22.32 -9.81 -14.29
C GLN A 159 -21.44 -10.76 -13.47
N GLU A 160 -20.75 -11.67 -14.15
CA GLU A 160 -19.77 -12.55 -13.50
C GLU A 160 -18.53 -11.74 -13.09
N GLN A 161 -18.11 -11.88 -11.83
CA GLN A 161 -16.97 -11.18 -11.25
C GLN A 161 -16.13 -12.14 -10.41
N ASP A 162 -14.85 -11.81 -10.25
CA ASP A 162 -13.99 -12.43 -9.26
C ASP A 162 -14.20 -11.74 -7.91
N LEU A 163 -14.68 -12.51 -6.93
CA LEU A 163 -15.06 -12.01 -5.63
C LEU A 163 -14.17 -12.56 -4.53
N ILE A 164 -14.03 -11.80 -3.45
CA ILE A 164 -13.39 -12.20 -2.20
C ILE A 164 -14.36 -12.04 -1.04
N ASN A 165 -14.35 -12.98 -0.10
CA ASN A 165 -15.25 -12.90 1.07
C ASN A 165 -14.62 -13.30 2.41
N ARG A 166 -13.37 -13.77 2.39
CA ARG A 166 -12.68 -14.24 3.58
C ARG A 166 -11.17 -14.22 3.40
N LEU A 167 -10.46 -13.77 4.43
CA LEU A 167 -9.02 -13.92 4.57
C LEU A 167 -8.71 -14.79 5.79
N GLU A 168 -8.00 -15.88 5.60
CA GLU A 168 -7.46 -16.70 6.68
C GLU A 168 -5.98 -16.37 6.93
N ILE A 169 -5.62 -16.22 8.20
CA ILE A 169 -4.26 -15.89 8.64
C ILE A 169 -3.72 -17.04 9.48
N PHE A 170 -2.52 -17.51 9.14
CA PHE A 170 -1.86 -18.62 9.81
C PHE A 170 -0.50 -18.18 10.34
N ASN A 171 -0.10 -18.72 11.49
CA ASN A 171 1.24 -18.53 12.03
C ASN A 171 2.29 -19.40 11.30
N SER A 172 3.56 -19.30 11.72
CA SER A 172 4.66 -20.09 11.17
C SER A 172 4.50 -21.61 11.32
N LYS A 173 3.68 -22.06 12.29
CA LYS A 173 3.31 -23.48 12.49
C LYS A 173 2.12 -23.93 11.62
N LYS A 174 1.62 -23.05 10.74
CA LYS A 174 0.43 -23.25 9.90
C LYS A 174 -0.87 -23.40 10.70
N GLU A 175 -0.89 -22.96 11.94
CA GLU A 175 -2.11 -22.90 12.75
C GLU A 175 -2.88 -21.64 12.37
N LYS A 176 -4.19 -21.76 12.13
CA LYS A 176 -5.04 -20.62 11.82
C LYS A 176 -5.22 -19.78 13.09
N ILE A 177 -4.77 -18.54 13.06
CA ILE A 177 -4.84 -17.61 14.19
C ILE A 177 -5.98 -16.60 14.07
N GLN A 178 -6.44 -16.33 12.84
CA GLN A 178 -7.51 -15.40 12.60
C GLN A 178 -8.25 -15.70 11.29
N THR A 179 -9.51 -15.32 11.24
CA THR A 179 -10.32 -15.26 10.02
C THR A 179 -10.96 -13.88 9.95
N LEU A 180 -10.70 -13.15 8.86
CA LEU A 180 -11.39 -11.91 8.52
C LEU A 180 -12.48 -12.25 7.51
N SER A 181 -13.72 -11.88 7.78
CA SER A 181 -14.88 -12.15 6.94
C SER A 181 -15.95 -11.06 7.12
N GLY A 182 -17.12 -11.23 6.51
CA GLY A 182 -18.19 -10.22 6.54
C GLY A 182 -18.07 -9.18 5.42
N PHE A 183 -17.44 -9.57 4.32
CA PHE A 183 -17.34 -8.80 3.08
C PHE A 183 -17.60 -9.73 1.89
N ASN A 184 -17.93 -9.15 0.74
CA ASN A 184 -18.07 -9.86 -0.54
C ASN A 184 -17.78 -8.88 -1.67
N GLU A 185 -16.49 -8.66 -1.94
CA GLU A 185 -16.01 -7.56 -2.77
C GLU A 185 -15.40 -8.09 -4.06
N ALA A 186 -15.54 -7.33 -5.15
CA ALA A 186 -14.86 -7.66 -6.41
C ALA A 186 -13.37 -7.34 -6.33
N VAL A 187 -12.56 -8.10 -7.07
CA VAL A 187 -11.13 -7.84 -7.26
C VAL A 187 -10.81 -7.65 -8.74
N TYR A 188 -9.80 -6.84 -9.02
CA TYR A 188 -9.37 -6.56 -10.38
C TYR A 188 -8.48 -7.71 -10.91
N ASP A 189 -8.65 -8.06 -12.19
CA ASP A 189 -7.78 -9.00 -12.94
C ASP A 189 -7.46 -10.32 -12.21
N GLN A 190 -8.48 -10.94 -11.59
CA GLN A 190 -8.38 -12.25 -10.91
C GLN A 190 -7.29 -12.31 -9.83
N THR A 191 -6.79 -11.17 -9.37
CA THR A 191 -5.66 -11.10 -8.44
C THR A 191 -6.11 -10.40 -7.18
N GLY A 192 -6.19 -11.15 -6.09
CA GLY A 192 -6.37 -10.54 -4.77
C GLY A 192 -5.06 -9.98 -4.26
N GLU A 193 -5.10 -8.74 -3.79
CA GLU A 193 -3.93 -8.04 -3.27
C GLU A 193 -4.14 -7.67 -1.80
N ILE A 194 -3.13 -8.00 -1.00
CA ILE A 194 -3.04 -7.66 0.41
C ILE A 194 -1.80 -6.80 0.58
N GLU A 195 -1.96 -5.63 1.19
CA GLU A 195 -0.85 -4.75 1.52
C GLU A 195 -0.75 -4.59 3.04
N PHE A 196 0.50 -4.50 3.51
CA PHE A 196 0.83 -4.15 4.88
C PHE A 196 1.50 -2.79 4.91
N GLU A 197 0.97 -1.89 5.73
CA GLU A 197 1.43 -0.52 5.94
C GLU A 197 0.94 -0.05 7.32
N ASP A 198 1.67 0.81 8.02
CA ASP A 198 1.21 1.41 9.28
C ASP A 198 0.14 2.49 8.98
N LEU A 199 -1.14 2.19 9.20
CA LEU A 199 -2.26 3.06 8.82
C LEU A 199 -2.60 4.07 9.92
N ASN A 200 -2.23 3.79 11.17
CA ASN A 200 -2.55 4.61 12.34
C ASN A 200 -1.32 5.33 12.96
N PHE A 201 -0.14 5.15 12.37
CA PHE A 201 1.14 5.76 12.73
C PHE A 201 1.68 5.36 14.11
N ASP A 202 1.31 4.16 14.58
CA ASP A 202 1.71 3.61 15.87
C ASP A 202 2.97 2.74 15.83
N GLY A 203 3.56 2.62 14.64
CA GLY A 203 4.74 1.83 14.33
C GLY A 203 4.44 0.37 14.03
N VAL A 204 3.20 -0.11 14.14
CA VAL A 204 2.85 -1.50 13.81
C VAL A 204 2.16 -1.56 12.45
N LEU A 205 2.57 -2.54 11.64
CA LEU A 205 1.94 -2.76 10.35
C LEU A 205 0.48 -3.20 10.51
N ASP A 206 -0.40 -2.49 9.85
CA ASP A 206 -1.79 -2.83 9.66
C ASP A 206 -1.99 -3.53 8.31
N LEU A 207 -3.22 -3.94 8.00
CA LEU A 207 -3.55 -4.70 6.80
C LEU A 207 -4.60 -3.96 5.97
N LYS A 208 -4.39 -3.91 4.66
CA LYS A 208 -5.41 -3.48 3.69
C LYS A 208 -5.56 -4.50 2.57
N ILE A 209 -6.79 -4.67 2.07
CA ILE A 209 -7.11 -5.60 0.97
C ILE A 209 -7.67 -4.78 -0.18
N ALA A 210 -7.04 -4.86 -1.35
CA ALA A 210 -7.50 -4.13 -2.53
C ALA A 210 -8.85 -4.67 -3.00
N ILE A 211 -9.76 -3.75 -3.33
CA ILE A 211 -11.08 -4.06 -3.86
C ILE A 211 -11.37 -3.21 -5.10
N TYR A 212 -12.26 -3.73 -5.94
CA TYR A 212 -12.65 -3.15 -7.21
C TYR A 212 -14.15 -2.85 -7.21
N PHE A 213 -14.52 -1.74 -7.84
CA PHE A 213 -15.89 -1.26 -8.01
C PHE A 213 -16.26 -1.31 -9.50
N PRO A 214 -16.67 -2.49 -10.03
CA PRO A 214 -16.89 -2.70 -11.47
C PRO A 214 -17.94 -1.76 -12.09
N ASN A 215 -18.82 -1.20 -11.27
CA ASN A 215 -19.95 -0.38 -11.73
C ASN A 215 -19.65 1.12 -11.69
N ARG A 216 -18.42 1.52 -11.37
CA ARG A 216 -18.02 2.92 -11.30
C ARG A 216 -17.13 3.27 -12.48
N ILE A 217 -17.46 4.38 -13.15
CA ILE A 217 -16.67 4.92 -14.26
C ILE A 217 -15.42 5.68 -13.73
N LYS A 218 -15.50 6.20 -12.50
CA LYS A 218 -14.42 6.92 -11.81
C LYS A 218 -14.26 6.33 -10.42
N TYR A 219 -13.01 6.25 -9.95
CA TYR A 219 -12.68 5.63 -8.66
C TYR A 219 -13.22 4.20 -8.58
N ASP A 220 -12.78 3.39 -9.53
CA ASP A 220 -13.16 2.00 -9.71
C ASP A 220 -12.44 1.05 -8.73
N GLY A 221 -11.74 1.57 -7.72
CA GLY A 221 -11.09 0.75 -6.70
C GLY A 221 -10.90 1.46 -5.37
N SER A 222 -10.66 0.66 -4.34
CA SER A 222 -10.43 1.11 -2.96
C SER A 222 -9.73 0.00 -2.16
N PHE A 223 -9.67 0.15 -0.84
CA PHE A 223 -9.25 -0.89 0.08
C PHE A 223 -10.28 -1.13 1.19
N MET A 224 -10.34 -2.38 1.65
CA MET A 224 -10.80 -2.68 3.01
C MET A 224 -9.63 -2.48 3.97
N TYR A 225 -9.87 -1.83 5.12
CA TYR A 225 -8.80 -1.48 6.07
C TYR A 225 -8.96 -2.22 7.39
N PHE A 226 -7.87 -2.73 7.93
CA PHE A 226 -7.84 -3.48 9.18
C PHE A 226 -6.68 -3.03 10.06
N ILE A 227 -7.00 -2.46 11.23
CA ILE A 227 -6.00 -2.00 12.21
C ILE A 227 -5.59 -3.16 13.11
N TYR A 228 -4.31 -3.32 13.38
CA TYR A 228 -3.78 -4.34 14.28
C TYR A 228 -3.99 -3.94 15.74
N ASP A 229 -4.89 -4.64 16.43
CA ASP A 229 -5.11 -4.48 17.86
C ASP A 229 -4.02 -5.25 18.62
N LYS A 230 -2.97 -4.54 19.05
CA LYS A 230 -1.85 -5.09 19.83
C LYS A 230 -2.28 -5.84 21.08
N ALA A 231 -3.36 -5.41 21.75
CA ALA A 231 -3.82 -6.05 22.98
C ALA A 231 -4.48 -7.41 22.71
N LYS A 232 -5.16 -7.52 21.56
CA LYS A 232 -5.79 -8.78 21.12
C LYS A 232 -4.90 -9.64 20.24
N GLY A 233 -3.82 -9.08 19.69
CA GLY A 233 -2.95 -9.73 18.72
C GLY A 233 -3.68 -10.04 17.40
N GLN A 234 -4.63 -9.20 17.00
CA GLN A 234 -5.59 -9.48 15.92
C GLN A 234 -5.90 -8.23 15.10
N PHE A 235 -6.19 -8.41 13.81
CA PHE A 235 -6.66 -7.35 12.92
C PHE A 235 -8.15 -7.04 13.14
N VAL A 236 -8.50 -5.76 13.20
CA VAL A 236 -9.87 -5.27 13.40
C VAL A 236 -10.26 -4.37 12.23
N ARG A 237 -11.35 -4.73 11.54
CA ARG A 237 -11.86 -3.96 10.39
C ARG A 237 -12.22 -2.54 10.80
N ASN A 238 -11.80 -1.56 10.00
CA ASN A 238 -12.03 -0.14 10.25
C ASN A 238 -12.93 0.47 9.17
N LEU A 239 -14.24 0.38 9.40
CA LEU A 239 -15.26 0.89 8.47
C LEU A 239 -15.16 2.40 8.24
N LYS A 240 -14.68 3.18 9.23
CA LYS A 240 -14.50 4.63 9.07
C LYS A 240 -13.44 4.97 8.03
N LEU A 241 -12.36 4.19 7.94
CA LEU A 241 -11.37 4.36 6.87
C LEU A 241 -11.96 3.93 5.52
N GLU A 242 -12.75 2.86 5.50
CA GLU A 242 -13.41 2.39 4.26
C GLU A 242 -14.38 3.42 3.68
N GLU A 243 -15.09 4.20 4.52
CA GLU A 243 -15.93 5.34 4.10
C GLU A 243 -15.14 6.43 3.35
N LEU A 244 -13.83 6.53 3.59
CA LEU A 244 -12.96 7.47 2.88
C LEU A 244 -12.41 6.89 1.56
N GLU A 245 -12.66 5.62 1.29
CA GLU A 245 -12.24 4.87 0.11
C GLU A 245 -10.71 4.81 -0.05
N TYR A 246 -10.15 5.29 -1.16
CA TYR A 246 -8.72 5.19 -1.45
C TYR A 246 -7.91 6.22 -0.66
N LEU A 247 -6.95 5.75 0.13
CA LEU A 247 -6.13 6.57 1.03
C LEU A 247 -4.64 6.38 0.75
N THR A 248 -3.87 7.47 0.89
CA THR A 248 -2.41 7.44 0.89
C THR A 248 -1.89 7.87 2.26
N PHE A 249 -0.83 7.23 2.75
CA PHE A 249 -0.30 7.47 4.09
C PHE A 249 1.05 8.19 4.02
N ASP A 250 1.28 9.10 4.95
CA ASP A 250 2.54 9.83 5.14
C ASP A 250 3.05 9.55 6.54
N GLN A 251 3.92 8.54 6.63
CA GLN A 251 4.48 8.08 7.90
C GLN A 251 5.31 9.16 8.63
N VAL A 252 5.88 10.11 7.89
CA VAL A 252 6.75 11.15 8.47
C VAL A 252 5.91 12.23 9.12
N ASN A 253 4.89 12.72 8.40
CA ASN A 253 3.99 13.73 8.94
C ASN A 253 2.92 13.14 9.89
N LYS A 254 2.76 11.81 9.86
CA LYS A 254 1.69 11.07 10.55
C LYS A 254 0.31 11.56 10.13
N GLU A 255 0.15 11.66 8.82
CA GLU A 255 -1.06 12.13 8.14
C GLU A 255 -1.42 11.15 7.04
N PHE A 256 -2.71 11.03 6.73
CA PHE A 256 -3.17 10.33 5.54
C PHE A 256 -4.09 11.23 4.72
N VAL A 257 -4.14 10.98 3.42
CA VAL A 257 -4.79 11.86 2.45
C VAL A 257 -5.80 11.06 1.65
N LYS A 258 -7.02 11.60 1.58
CA LYS A 258 -8.01 11.25 0.57
C LYS A 258 -7.89 12.25 -0.57
N MET A 259 -7.59 11.75 -1.77
CA MET A 259 -7.54 12.55 -3.00
C MET A 259 -8.81 12.29 -3.80
N LEU A 260 -9.40 13.35 -4.35
CA LEU A 260 -10.55 13.29 -5.25
C LEU A 260 -10.26 14.15 -6.47
N ALA A 261 -10.44 13.59 -7.67
CA ALA A 261 -10.57 14.30 -8.93
C ALA A 261 -11.93 13.96 -9.58
N ASP A 262 -12.82 14.94 -9.73
CA ASP A 262 -14.16 14.70 -10.27
C ASP A 262 -14.18 14.41 -11.78
N GLY A 263 -13.02 14.49 -12.44
CA GLY A 263 -12.82 14.30 -13.88
C GLY A 263 -13.42 15.42 -14.75
N SER A 264 -13.68 16.58 -14.14
CA SER A 264 -14.08 17.86 -14.75
C SER A 264 -13.13 18.96 -14.29
N GLY A 265 -11.85 18.62 -14.10
CA GLY A 265 -10.81 19.54 -13.68
C GLY A 265 -10.90 20.04 -12.22
N ASN A 266 -11.85 19.55 -11.42
CA ASN A 266 -11.90 19.87 -9.99
C ASN A 266 -11.24 18.77 -9.16
N GLU A 267 -10.37 19.18 -8.25
CA GLU A 267 -9.57 18.30 -7.42
C GLU A 267 -9.67 18.73 -5.95
N SER A 268 -9.67 17.77 -5.04
CA SER A 268 -9.58 18.03 -3.62
C SER A 268 -8.75 17.00 -2.87
N ASP A 269 -7.91 17.50 -1.98
CA ASP A 269 -7.16 16.70 -1.03
C ASP A 269 -7.70 16.97 0.38
N SER A 270 -8.07 15.91 1.08
CA SER A 270 -8.46 15.96 2.50
C SER A 270 -7.42 15.24 3.33
N TYR A 271 -6.73 15.98 4.20
CA TYR A 271 -5.66 15.50 5.06
C TYR A 271 -6.20 15.22 6.46
N TYR A 272 -5.92 14.03 6.97
CA TYR A 272 -6.38 13.55 8.25
C TYR A 272 -5.21 13.20 9.16
N LYS A 273 -5.42 13.33 10.47
CA LYS A 273 -4.45 12.95 11.49
C LYS A 273 -5.07 11.98 12.49
N TRP A 274 -4.34 10.93 12.81
CA TRP A 274 -4.73 9.98 13.85
C TRP A 274 -4.49 10.56 15.25
N SER A 275 -5.46 10.45 16.14
CA SER A 275 -5.36 10.84 17.54
C SER A 275 -6.46 10.18 18.36
N ASN A 276 -6.15 9.73 19.59
CA ASN A 276 -7.14 9.15 20.51
C ASN A 276 -7.97 8.00 19.89
N ASN A 277 -7.31 7.08 19.18
CA ASN A 277 -7.95 5.94 18.49
C ASN A 277 -9.03 6.33 17.46
N ASN A 278 -8.94 7.55 16.92
CA ASN A 278 -9.79 8.06 15.85
C ASN A 278 -8.94 8.92 14.91
N PHE A 279 -9.53 9.41 13.84
CA PHE A 279 -8.87 10.36 12.95
C PHE A 279 -9.72 11.61 12.73
N TYR A 280 -9.05 12.71 12.44
CA TYR A 280 -9.65 14.04 12.33
C TYR A 280 -9.14 14.73 11.08
N LEU A 281 -10.04 15.36 10.32
CA LEU A 281 -9.68 16.25 9.23
C LEU A 281 -8.88 17.43 9.81
N ILE A 282 -7.71 17.70 9.24
CA ILE A 282 -6.81 18.80 9.66
C ILE A 282 -6.62 19.85 8.56
N ARG A 283 -6.77 19.46 7.29
CA ARG A 283 -6.62 20.36 6.14
C ARG A 283 -7.43 19.85 4.96
N LYS A 284 -8.05 20.77 4.22
CA LYS A 284 -8.62 20.54 2.90
C LYS A 284 -7.96 21.48 1.91
N VAL A 285 -7.56 20.96 0.75
CA VAL A 285 -7.03 21.73 -0.38
C VAL A 285 -7.95 21.47 -1.56
N GLU A 286 -8.44 22.51 -2.22
CA GLU A 286 -9.39 22.39 -3.33
C GLU A 286 -8.91 23.24 -4.51
N ASN A 287 -8.92 22.65 -5.70
CA ASN A 287 -8.67 23.31 -6.97
C ASN A 287 -9.92 23.14 -7.84
N PHE A 288 -10.32 24.20 -8.52
CA PHE A 288 -11.49 24.17 -9.41
C PHE A 288 -11.07 24.59 -10.81
N GLU A 289 -11.62 23.95 -11.84
CA GLU A 289 -11.29 24.23 -13.25
C GLU A 289 -11.58 25.70 -13.62
N ASP A 290 -12.65 26.26 -13.05
CA ASP A 290 -13.12 27.62 -13.31
C ASP A 290 -12.45 28.69 -12.45
N LYS A 291 -11.46 28.32 -11.62
CA LYS A 291 -10.80 29.26 -10.68
C LYS A 291 -9.29 29.16 -10.75
N ASP A 292 -8.65 30.29 -10.98
CA ASP A 292 -7.19 30.43 -11.00
C ASP A 292 -6.52 30.36 -9.61
N LYS A 293 -7.23 29.90 -8.58
CA LYS A 293 -6.76 29.91 -7.19
C LYS A 293 -7.00 28.57 -6.51
N THR A 294 -6.06 28.19 -5.66
CA THR A 294 -6.20 27.04 -4.77
C THR A 294 -6.82 27.49 -3.46
N PHE A 295 -7.85 26.78 -3.00
CA PHE A 295 -8.57 27.05 -1.76
C PHE A 295 -8.05 26.15 -0.66
N TYR A 296 -7.84 26.73 0.52
CA TYR A 296 -7.33 26.03 1.69
C TYR A 296 -8.28 26.23 2.87
N THR A 297 -8.64 25.13 3.52
CA THR A 297 -9.36 25.12 4.79
C THR A 297 -8.53 24.35 5.83
N GLU A 298 -8.23 24.96 6.97
CA GLU A 298 -7.49 24.33 8.05
C GLU A 298 -8.38 24.11 9.30
N TYR A 299 -8.18 22.97 9.95
CA TYR A 299 -8.95 22.53 11.10
C TYR A 299 -8.04 22.26 12.30
N GLN A 300 -8.51 22.62 13.50
CA GLN A 300 -7.89 22.28 14.77
C GLN A 300 -8.69 21.17 15.43
N ILE A 301 -7.99 20.22 16.06
CA ILE A 301 -8.65 19.18 16.85
C ILE A 301 -8.98 19.78 18.23
N LYS A 302 -10.27 19.99 18.51
CA LYS A 302 -10.76 20.48 19.82
C LYS A 302 -11.87 19.55 20.30
N ASN A 303 -11.79 19.10 21.55
CA ASN A 303 -12.78 18.21 22.16
C ASN A 303 -13.12 16.98 21.27
N ASN A 304 -12.09 16.35 20.69
CA ASN A 304 -12.24 15.22 19.76
C ASN A 304 -13.13 15.54 18.53
N GLN A 305 -13.02 16.76 18.00
CA GLN A 305 -13.69 17.19 16.77
C GLN A 305 -12.77 18.06 15.92
N SER A 306 -12.93 17.99 14.60
CA SER A 306 -12.30 18.92 13.65
C SER A 306 -13.07 20.23 13.64
N VAL A 307 -12.49 21.28 14.23
CA VAL A 307 -13.07 22.62 14.27
C VAL A 307 -12.33 23.49 13.27
N LYS A 308 -13.05 23.98 12.24
CA LYS A 308 -12.50 24.90 11.25
C LYS A 308 -11.94 26.13 11.96
N PHE A 309 -10.69 26.51 11.65
CA PHE A 309 -10.06 27.69 12.26
C PHE A 309 -9.51 28.69 11.25
N LYS A 310 -9.32 28.31 9.99
CA LYS A 310 -8.78 29.20 8.96
C LYS A 310 -9.23 28.80 7.56
N GLU A 311 -9.52 29.79 6.73
CA GLU A 311 -9.77 29.64 5.29
C GLU A 311 -8.97 30.70 4.53
N TYR A 312 -8.36 30.34 3.41
CA TYR A 312 -7.61 31.25 2.56
C TYR A 312 -7.46 30.71 1.13
N GLN A 313 -6.99 31.56 0.22
CA GLN A 313 -6.68 31.21 -1.17
C GLN A 313 -5.21 31.51 -1.45
N ARG A 314 -4.59 30.76 -2.36
CA ARG A 314 -3.26 31.09 -2.92
C ARG A 314 -3.30 31.13 -4.43
#